data_AF-A0A6A6ETL7-F1
#
_entry.id   AF-A0A6A6ETL7-F1
#
_cell.length_a   1.000
_cell.length_b   1.000
_cell.length_c   1.000
_cell.angle_alpha   90.00
_cell.angle_beta   90.00
_cell.angle_gamma   90.00
#
_symmetry.space_group_name_H-M   'P 1'
#
loop_
_entity.id
_entity.type
_entity.pdbx_description
1 polymer ?
#
loop_
_entity_poly.entity_id
_entity_poly.type
_entity_poly.pdbx_seq_one_letter_code
_entity_poly.pdbx_strand_id
1 'polypeptide(L)' 'TVDEYVNKLADELDAEFPCVGPENVCDFMAETVTGSSLGCLTAPPGYFHAVRVICDKYGALL' A
#
# COMPACT_ATOMS: atom_id res chain seq x y z
N THR A 1 -7.78 -15.00 6.18
CA THR A 1 -6.54 -15.59 5.62
C THR A 1 -5.54 -14.48 5.36
N VAL A 2 -4.31 -14.79 4.92
CA VAL A 2 -3.34 -13.76 4.50
C VAL A 2 -3.90 -12.95 3.34
N ASP A 3 -4.52 -13.61 2.36
CA ASP A 3 -5.10 -12.95 1.18
C ASP A 3 -6.23 -11.99 1.55
N GLU A 4 -7.13 -12.39 2.46
CA GLU A 4 -8.19 -11.50 2.97
C GLU A 4 -7.61 -10.27 3.68
N TYR A 5 -6.50 -10.43 4.40
CA TYR A 5 -5.84 -9.31 5.06
C TYR A 5 -5.20 -8.35 4.05
N VAL A 6 -4.53 -8.88 3.02
CA VAL A 6 -3.95 -8.04 1.94
C VAL A 6 -5.05 -7.31 1.17
N ASN A 7 -6.16 -7.97 0.84
CA ASN A 7 -7.29 -7.33 0.17
C ASN A 7 -7.85 -6.19 1.01
N LYS A 8 -8.02 -6.40 2.32
CA LYS A 8 -8.46 -5.33 3.22
C LYS A 8 -7.51 -4.13 3.21
N LEU A 9 -6.20 -4.35 3.29
CA LEU A 9 -5.21 -3.26 3.25
C LEU A 9 -5.21 -2.54 1.89
N ALA A 10 -5.42 -3.29 0.79
CA ALA A 10 -5.56 -2.73 -0.54
C ALA A 10 -6.81 -1.86 -0.66
N ASP A 11 -7.95 -2.31 -0.13
CA ASP A 11 -9.20 -1.55 -0.10
C ASP A 11 -9.06 -0.26 0.73
N GLU A 12 -8.36 -0.34 1.88
CA GLU A 12 -8.04 0.83 2.71
C GLU A 12 -7.19 1.84 1.93
N LEU A 13 -6.11 1.41 1.27
CA LEU A 13 -5.27 2.30 0.46
C LEU A 13 -6.05 2.90 -0.72
N ASP A 14 -6.86 2.10 -1.42
CA ASP A 14 -7.66 2.56 -2.56
C ASP A 14 -8.69 3.62 -2.17
N ALA A 15 -9.22 3.55 -0.94
CA ALA A 15 -10.18 4.50 -0.38
C ALA A 15 -9.52 5.81 0.08
N GLU A 16 -8.25 5.79 0.49
CA GLU A 16 -7.54 6.99 0.93
C GLU A 16 -7.23 7.96 -0.22
N PHE A 17 -6.90 7.46 -1.42
CA PHE A 17 -6.66 8.31 -2.60
C PHE A 17 -7.78 9.31 -2.90
N PRO A 18 -9.06 8.89 -3.06
CA PRO A 18 -10.16 9.83 -3.25
C PRO A 18 -10.48 10.66 -2.01
N CYS A 19 -10.14 10.19 -0.80
CA CYS A 19 -10.32 10.96 0.43
C CYS A 19 -9.39 12.19 0.48
N VAL A 20 -8.13 11.99 0.08
CA VAL A 20 -7.10 13.06 0.00
C VAL A 20 -7.26 13.91 -1.27
N GLY A 21 -7.85 13.35 -2.33
CA GLY A 21 -7.82 13.91 -3.68
C GLY A 21 -6.60 13.37 -4.43
N PRO A 22 -6.76 12.50 -5.44
CA PRO A 22 -5.62 11.82 -6.08
C PRO A 22 -4.59 12.78 -6.68
N GLU A 23 -5.00 13.96 -7.12
CA GLU A 23 -4.14 15.03 -7.62
C GLU A 23 -3.21 15.63 -6.55
N ASN A 24 -3.51 15.41 -5.28
CA ASN A 24 -2.72 15.87 -4.14
C ASN A 24 -1.75 14.77 -3.62
N VAL A 25 -1.72 13.59 -4.25
CA VAL A 25 -0.85 12.47 -3.85
C VAL A 25 0.26 12.27 -4.89
N CYS A 26 1.52 12.37 -4.46
CA CYS A 26 2.68 12.19 -5.34
C CYS A 26 3.19 10.74 -5.39
N ASP A 27 3.25 10.07 -4.24
CA ASP A 27 3.97 8.80 -4.06
C ASP A 27 3.41 8.01 -2.87
N PHE A 28 3.59 6.68 -2.90
CA PHE A 28 3.43 5.80 -1.75
C PHE A 28 4.81 5.31 -1.30
N MET A 29 5.19 5.65 -0.06
CA MET A 29 6.48 5.24 0.51
C MET A 29 6.29 4.23 1.63
N ALA A 30 6.95 3.08 1.51
CA ALA A 30 6.97 2.05 2.55
C ALA A 30 8.34 1.37 2.64
N GLU A 31 8.70 0.92 3.85
CA GLU A 31 9.84 0.02 4.05
C GLU A 31 9.49 -1.37 3.53
N THR A 32 10.39 -2.02 2.78
CA THR A 32 10.20 -3.40 2.30
C THR A 32 10.22 -4.42 3.45
N VAL A 33 11.04 -4.15 4.45
CA VAL A 33 11.11 -4.86 5.73
C VAL A 33 11.14 -3.80 6.82
N THR A 34 10.13 -3.78 7.68
CA THR A 34 10.03 -2.77 8.74
C THR A 34 11.04 -3.07 9.84
N GLY A 35 12.01 -2.18 10.03
CA GLY A 35 13.09 -2.36 11.01
C GLY A 35 12.65 -2.05 12.44
N SER A 36 12.94 -0.82 12.87
CA SER A 36 12.84 -0.39 14.28
C SER A 36 11.45 -0.57 14.90
N SER A 37 10.39 -0.35 14.13
CA SER A 37 9.02 -0.31 14.66
C SER A 37 8.41 -1.70 14.87
N LEU A 38 8.80 -2.68 14.04
CA LEU A 38 8.16 -4.02 14.01
C LEU A 38 9.16 -5.18 14.07
N GLY A 39 10.44 -4.91 14.31
CA GLY A 39 11.45 -5.94 14.56
C GLY A 39 11.75 -6.80 13.33
N CYS A 40 12.05 -6.18 12.19
CA CYS A 40 12.33 -6.84 10.91
C CYS A 40 11.11 -7.59 10.33
N LEU A 41 9.92 -7.01 10.43
CA LEU A 41 8.70 -7.59 9.86
C LEU A 41 8.68 -7.47 8.33
N THR A 42 8.46 -8.59 7.65
CA THR A 42 8.28 -8.63 6.20
C THR A 42 6.83 -8.37 5.81
N ALA A 43 6.61 -7.74 4.65
CA ALA A 43 5.28 -7.58 4.10
C ALA A 43 4.58 -8.94 3.87
N PRO A 44 3.25 -9.05 4.06
CA PRO A 44 2.51 -10.23 3.69
C PRO A 44 2.65 -10.55 2.19
N PRO A 45 2.66 -11.84 1.79
CA PRO A 45 2.64 -12.22 0.38
C PRO A 45 1.56 -11.48 -0.42
N GLY A 46 1.93 -10.87 -1.54
CA GLY A 46 1.01 -10.13 -2.41
C GLY A 46 0.82 -8.64 -2.08
N TYR A 47 1.26 -8.17 -0.90
CA TYR A 47 1.06 -6.78 -0.46
C TYR A 47 1.62 -5.74 -1.44
N PHE A 48 2.90 -5.81 -1.79
CA PHE A 48 3.50 -4.83 -2.72
C PHE A 48 2.93 -4.89 -4.13
N HIS A 49 2.43 -6.05 -4.57
CA HIS A 49 1.74 -6.15 -5.85
C HIS A 49 0.41 -5.39 -5.82
N ALA A 50 -0.37 -5.57 -4.75
CA ALA A 50 -1.63 -4.84 -4.56
C ALA A 50 -1.41 -3.32 -4.47
N VAL A 51 -0.41 -2.88 -3.70
CA VAL A 51 -0.02 -1.46 -3.62
C VAL A 51 0.35 -0.92 -5.00
N ARG A 52 1.16 -1.65 -5.78
CA ARG A 52 1.55 -1.24 -7.14
C ARG A 52 0.36 -1.01 -8.06
N VAL A 53 -0.60 -1.94 -8.06
CA VAL A 53 -1.83 -1.82 -8.86
C VAL A 53 -2.61 -0.55 -8.51
N ILE A 54 -2.65 -0.17 -7.23
CA ILE A 54 -3.35 1.04 -6.77
C ILE A 54 -2.57 2.31 -7.15
N CYS A 55 -1.25 2.34 -6.93
CA CYS A 55 -0.42 3.48 -7.35
C CYS A 55 -0.53 3.71 -8.87
N ASP A 56 -0.47 2.65 -9.68
CA ASP A 56 -0.65 2.74 -11.14
C ASP A 56 -2.06 3.22 -11.52
N LYS A 57 -3.11 2.83 -10.77
CA LYS A 57 -4.49 3.28 -10.97
C LYS A 57 -4.65 4.80 -10.81
N TYR A 58 -3.96 5.39 -9.83
CA TYR A 58 -4.06 6.83 -9.52
C TYR A 58 -2.91 7.67 -10.07
N GLY A 59 -1.89 7.05 -10.67
CA GLY A 59 -0.72 7.74 -11.22
C GLY A 59 0.29 8.19 -10.17
N ALA A 60 0.25 7.63 -8.96
CA ALA A 60 1.24 7.87 -7.93
C ALA A 60 2.50 7.01 -8.15
N LEU A 61 3.64 7.51 -7.67
CA LEU A 61 4.87 6.73 -7.63
C LEU A 61 4.78 5.59 -6.61
N LEU A 62 5.67 4.61 -6.78
CA LEU A 62 5.95 3.51 -5.87
C LEU A 62 7.41 3.07 -6.01
#